data_AF-A0A560UGG1-F1
#
_entry.id   AF-A0A560UGG1-F1
#
_cell.length_a   1.000
_cell.length_b   1.000
_cell.length_c   1.000
_cell.angle_alpha   90.00
_cell.angle_beta   90.00
_cell.angle_gamma   90.00
#
_symmetry.space_group_name_H-M   'P 1'
#
loop_
_entity.id
_entity.type
_entity.pdbx_description
1 polymer ?
#
loop_
_entity_poly.entity_id
_entity_poly.type
_entity_poly.pdbx_seq_one_letter_code
_entity_poly.pdbx_strand_id
1 'polypeptide(L)'
;MANRPQQLELPPPRTYCRTEFTALRARVKGLPVATIARLYFDPEEHEILDVERLLRTMRDDLVSRVVTRALGRLLEQLPDLEESARRQLAGTSPHAFRHTFGTQSAAAGMAIEVLQQVLGHGSLQTTTIYVNAEQQRMRPESAKCHARLAAGRGE
;
A
#
# COMPACT_ATOMS: atom_id res chain seq x y z
N MET A 1 16.23 -5.52 28.71
CA MET A 1 16.53 -4.16 28.22
C MET A 1 15.20 -3.47 27.91
N ALA A 2 14.89 -2.37 28.58
CA ALA A 2 13.59 -1.70 28.46
C ALA A 2 13.51 -0.92 27.13
N ASN A 3 12.50 -1.22 26.32
CA ASN A 3 12.21 -0.54 25.07
C ASN A 3 11.65 0.86 25.37
N ARG A 4 12.51 1.88 25.41
CA ARG A 4 12.09 3.29 25.58
C ARG A 4 11.64 3.82 24.22
N PRO A 5 10.43 4.41 24.11
CA PRO A 5 9.99 5.03 22.87
C PRO A 5 10.96 6.16 22.53
N GLN A 6 11.64 6.04 21.39
CA GLN A 6 12.45 7.10 20.84
C GLN A 6 11.52 8.14 20.22
N GLN A 7 11.60 9.36 20.73
CA GLN A 7 10.87 10.49 20.18
C GLN A 7 11.58 10.90 18.89
N LEU A 8 11.07 10.41 17.75
CA LEU A 8 11.57 10.79 16.43
C LEU A 8 11.02 12.18 16.12
N GLU A 9 11.91 13.18 16.06
CA GLU A 9 11.55 14.47 15.47
C GLU A 9 11.19 14.22 13.99
N LEU A 10 9.90 14.38 13.68
CA LEU A 10 9.44 14.27 12.31
C LEU A 10 9.96 15.49 11.54
N PRO A 11 10.68 15.30 10.42
CA PRO A 11 11.13 16.42 9.60
C PRO A 11 9.92 17.26 9.18
N PRO A 12 10.09 18.59 9.02
CA PRO A 12 9.00 19.46 8.61
C PRO A 12 8.37 18.94 7.32
N PRO A 13 7.04 19.09 7.17
CA PRO A 13 6.34 18.64 5.98
C PRO A 13 6.99 19.27 4.75
N ARG A 14 7.51 18.44 3.84
CA ARG A 14 8.10 18.90 2.60
C ARG A 14 7.07 19.73 1.83
N THR A 15 7.47 20.93 1.43
CA THR A 15 6.72 21.75 0.48
C THR A 15 7.22 21.43 -0.91
N TYR A 16 6.30 21.29 -1.86
CA TYR A 16 6.63 21.00 -3.26
C TYR A 16 6.26 22.20 -4.14
N CYS A 17 7.08 22.48 -5.14
CA CYS A 17 6.89 23.57 -6.08
C CYS A 17 5.92 23.15 -7.21
N ARG A 18 5.45 24.14 -7.99
CA ARG A 18 4.55 23.93 -9.13
C ARG A 18 5.14 22.99 -10.18
N THR A 19 6.45 23.07 -10.43
CA THR A 19 7.16 22.21 -11.39
C THR A 19 7.14 20.76 -10.93
N GLU A 20 7.43 20.50 -9.66
CA GLU A 20 7.38 19.15 -9.07
C GLU A 20 5.97 18.54 -9.13
N PHE A 21 4.91 19.33 -8.88
CA PHE A 21 3.54 18.86 -9.07
C PHE A 21 3.23 18.52 -10.52
N THR A 22 3.75 19.30 -11.47
CA THR A 22 3.56 19.04 -12.90
C THR A 22 4.29 17.77 -13.33
N ALA A 23 5.51 17.57 -12.83
CA ALA A 23 6.30 16.37 -13.03
C ALA A 23 5.64 15.12 -12.42
N LEU A 24 5.12 15.22 -11.19
CA LEU A 24 4.37 14.13 -10.55
C LEU A 24 3.12 13.76 -11.36
N ARG A 25 2.37 14.76 -11.83
CA ARG A 25 1.21 14.52 -12.69
C ARG A 25 1.59 13.80 -13.98
N ALA A 26 2.71 14.18 -14.61
CA ALA A 26 3.24 13.47 -15.77
C ALA A 26 3.59 12.01 -15.44
N ARG A 27 4.20 11.76 -14.28
CA ARG A 27 4.51 10.39 -13.82
C ARG A 27 3.27 9.54 -13.62
N VAL A 28 2.23 10.11 -13.01
CA VAL A 28 0.94 9.43 -12.80
C VAL A 28 0.27 9.10 -14.13
N LYS A 29 0.44 9.93 -15.16
CA LYS A 29 -0.02 9.65 -16.54
C LYS A 29 0.83 8.60 -17.29
N GLY A 30 1.84 8.02 -16.64
CA GLY A 30 2.66 6.95 -17.21
C GLY A 30 3.88 7.42 -18.01
N LEU A 31 4.25 8.70 -17.97
CA LEU A 31 5.45 9.15 -18.67
C LEU A 31 6.72 8.54 -18.03
N PRO A 32 7.72 8.11 -18.84
CA PRO A 32 8.99 7.60 -18.32
C PRO A 32 9.73 8.65 -17.48
N VAL A 33 10.37 8.23 -16.39
CA VAL A 33 11.11 9.14 -15.50
C VAL A 33 12.20 9.91 -16.26
N ALA A 34 12.92 9.25 -17.17
CA ALA A 34 13.93 9.91 -18.00
C ALA A 34 13.36 11.04 -18.88
N THR A 35 12.10 10.90 -19.33
CA THR A 35 11.42 11.97 -20.09
C THR A 35 11.02 13.11 -19.16
N ILE A 36 10.54 12.80 -17.96
CA ILE A 36 10.16 13.80 -16.96
C ILE A 36 11.38 14.59 -16.46
N ALA A 37 12.48 13.90 -16.18
CA ALA A 37 13.75 14.52 -15.78
C ALA A 37 14.18 15.56 -16.81
N ARG A 38 14.24 15.19 -18.10
CA ARG A 38 14.59 16.11 -19.18
C ARG A 38 13.63 17.29 -19.38
N LEU A 39 12.34 17.12 -19.11
CA LEU A 39 11.32 18.15 -19.39
C LEU A 39 11.15 19.15 -18.24
N TYR A 40 11.43 18.73 -17.00
CA TYR A 40 11.03 19.49 -15.81
C TYR A 40 12.16 19.74 -14.82
N PHE A 41 13.33 19.14 -14.99
CA PHE A 41 14.48 19.28 -14.09
C PHE A 41 15.75 19.63 -14.86
N ASP A 42 16.67 20.33 -14.20
CA ASP A 42 17.99 20.62 -14.75
C ASP A 42 18.87 19.36 -14.66
N PRO A 43 19.41 18.85 -15.79
CA PRO A 43 20.27 17.67 -15.79
C PRO A 43 21.61 17.86 -15.08
N GLU A 44 22.10 19.09 -14.87
CA GLU A 44 23.32 19.34 -14.10
C GLU A 44 23.08 19.28 -12.59
N GLU A 45 21.84 19.57 -12.15
CA GLU A 45 21.46 19.57 -10.74
C GLU A 45 20.84 18.25 -10.28
N HIS A 46 20.21 17.49 -11.19
CA HIS A 46 19.39 16.33 -10.83
C HIS A 46 19.70 15.10 -11.68
N GLU A 47 20.17 14.04 -11.03
CA GLU A 47 20.22 12.72 -11.65
C GLU A 47 18.81 12.12 -11.80
N ILE A 48 18.62 11.27 -12.81
CA ILE A 48 17.33 10.58 -13.06
C ILE A 48 16.85 9.81 -11.81
N LEU A 49 17.79 9.19 -11.08
CA LEU A 49 17.49 8.45 -9.86
C LEU A 49 16.95 9.36 -8.74
N ASP A 50 17.45 10.58 -8.65
CA ASP A 50 16.99 11.56 -7.68
C ASP A 50 15.58 12.06 -8.02
N VAL A 51 15.31 12.30 -9.30
CA VAL A 51 13.95 12.61 -9.79
C VAL A 51 13.00 11.47 -9.49
N GLU A 52 13.39 10.21 -9.74
CA GLU A 52 12.54 9.05 -9.41
C GLU A 52 12.22 8.99 -7.92
N ARG A 53 13.24 9.16 -7.07
CA ARG A 53 13.11 9.14 -5.62
C ARG A 53 12.20 10.28 -5.15
N LEU A 54 12.39 11.49 -5.67
CA LEU A 54 11.58 12.67 -5.38
C LEU A 54 10.11 12.41 -5.70
N LEU A 55 9.80 11.97 -6.92
CA LEU A 55 8.42 11.75 -7.35
C LEU A 55 7.75 10.62 -6.55
N ARG A 56 8.49 9.57 -6.20
CA ARG A 56 7.99 8.50 -5.32
C ARG A 56 7.66 9.03 -3.93
N THR A 57 8.59 9.74 -3.29
CA THR A 57 8.38 10.33 -1.97
C THR A 57 7.24 11.33 -1.97
N MET A 58 7.17 12.19 -2.98
CA MET A 58 6.11 13.19 -3.13
C MET A 58 4.74 12.53 -3.26
N ARG A 59 4.61 11.49 -4.09
CA ARG A 59 3.37 10.71 -4.20
C ARG A 59 2.96 10.12 -2.86
N ASP A 60 3.89 9.45 -2.17
CA ASP A 60 3.60 8.72 -0.94
C ASP A 60 3.18 9.70 0.19
N ASP A 61 3.82 10.86 0.27
CA ASP A 61 3.46 11.94 1.19
C ASP A 61 2.06 12.52 0.90
N LEU A 62 1.77 12.86 -0.36
CA LEU A 62 0.47 13.40 -0.76
C LEU A 62 -0.68 12.41 -0.53
N VAL A 63 -0.48 11.13 -0.84
CA VAL A 63 -1.47 10.08 -0.57
C VAL A 63 -1.71 9.93 0.93
N SER A 64 -0.63 9.90 1.73
CA SER A 64 -0.74 9.83 3.19
C SER A 64 -1.56 11.00 3.75
N ARG A 65 -1.27 12.24 3.31
CA ARG A 65 -2.01 13.43 3.74
C ARG A 65 -3.50 13.37 3.40
N VAL A 66 -3.83 12.96 2.18
CA VAL A 66 -5.23 12.83 1.75
C VAL A 66 -5.95 11.78 2.57
N VAL A 67 -5.34 10.60 2.78
CA VAL A 67 -5.93 9.52 3.58
C VAL A 67 -6.15 9.95 5.02
N THR A 68 -5.12 10.50 5.69
CA THR A 68 -5.23 10.96 7.08
C THR A 68 -6.31 12.04 7.23
N ARG A 69 -6.37 13.00 6.30
CA ARG A 69 -7.39 14.05 6.33
C ARG A 69 -8.80 13.52 6.06
N ALA A 70 -8.95 12.59 5.11
CA ALA A 70 -10.22 11.97 4.81
C ALA A 70 -10.75 11.15 5.98
N LEU A 71 -9.89 10.35 6.62
CA LEU A 71 -10.24 9.56 7.80
C LEU A 71 -10.59 10.45 8.99
N GLY A 72 -9.84 11.54 9.21
CA GLY A 72 -10.18 12.53 10.25
C GLY A 72 -11.58 13.10 10.04
N ARG A 73 -11.91 13.54 8.82
CA ARG A 73 -13.26 14.02 8.49
C ARG A 73 -14.33 12.94 8.65
N LEU A 74 -14.05 11.70 8.25
CA LEU A 74 -14.99 10.60 8.41
C LEU A 74 -15.31 10.33 9.88
N LEU A 75 -14.29 10.39 10.75
CA LEU A 75 -14.46 10.22 12.19
C LEU A 75 -15.26 11.36 12.84
N GLU A 76 -15.19 12.58 12.30
CA GLU A 76 -16.05 13.70 12.71
C GLU A 76 -17.52 13.46 12.33
N GLN A 77 -17.78 12.79 11.20
CA GLN A 77 -19.14 12.47 10.73
C GLN A 77 -19.74 11.23 11.38
N LEU A 78 -18.96 10.46 12.14
CA LEU A 78 -19.38 9.22 12.81
C LEU A 78 -19.15 9.32 14.33
N PRO A 79 -19.90 10.17 15.06
CA PRO A 79 -19.72 10.35 16.50
C PRO A 79 -20.06 9.07 17.30
N ASP A 80 -21.05 8.30 16.86
CA ASP A 80 -21.56 7.12 17.57
C ASP A 80 -20.80 5.83 17.25
N LEU A 81 -19.68 5.93 16.54
CA LEU A 81 -18.85 4.77 16.22
C LEU A 81 -18.24 4.17 17.50
N GLU A 82 -18.35 2.85 17.65
CA GLU A 82 -17.70 2.15 18.77
C GLU A 82 -16.21 2.50 18.87
N GLU A 83 -15.71 2.59 20.10
CA GLU A 83 -14.32 2.97 20.38
C GLU A 83 -13.30 2.04 19.69
N SER A 84 -13.62 0.75 19.57
CA SER A 84 -12.81 -0.24 18.85
C SER A 84 -12.67 0.12 17.35
N ALA A 85 -13.78 0.39 16.68
CA ALA A 85 -13.83 0.77 15.28
C ALA A 85 -13.22 2.17 15.04
N ARG A 86 -13.43 3.10 15.98
CA ARG A 86 -12.80 4.44 15.96
C ARG A 86 -11.28 4.32 15.98
N ARG A 87 -10.71 3.52 16.88
CA ARG A 87 -9.25 3.27 16.93
C ARG A 87 -8.75 2.61 15.65
N GLN A 88 -9.50 1.64 15.11
CA GLN A 88 -9.12 0.98 13.87
C GLN A 88 -9.08 1.95 12.68
N LEU A 89 -10.10 2.82 12.53
CA LEU A 89 -10.13 3.85 11.50
C LEU A 89 -9.00 4.87 11.70
N ALA A 90 -8.77 5.33 12.92
CA ALA A 90 -7.69 6.29 13.23
C ALA A 90 -6.29 5.73 12.96
N GLY A 91 -6.09 4.42 13.17
CA GLY A 91 -4.84 3.72 12.87
C GLY A 91 -4.68 3.27 11.41
N THR A 92 -5.67 3.53 10.55
CA THR A 92 -5.63 3.10 9.14
C THR A 92 -4.68 3.98 8.33
N SER A 93 -3.90 3.35 7.44
CA SER A 93 -2.92 4.01 6.58
C SER A 93 -3.04 3.54 5.12
N PRO A 94 -2.40 4.21 4.15
CA PRO A 94 -2.31 3.71 2.78
C PRO A 94 -1.80 2.26 2.69
N HIS A 95 -0.89 1.87 3.58
CA HIS A 95 -0.39 0.50 3.65
C HIS A 95 -1.47 -0.50 4.08
N ALA A 96 -2.33 -0.13 5.04
CA ALA A 96 -3.45 -0.97 5.46
C ALA A 96 -4.43 -1.24 4.30
N PHE A 97 -4.74 -0.22 3.49
CA PHE A 97 -5.56 -0.43 2.28
C PHE A 97 -4.90 -1.37 1.26
N ARG A 98 -3.60 -1.17 0.99
CA ARG A 98 -2.83 -2.07 0.11
C ARG A 98 -2.88 -3.51 0.61
N HIS A 99 -2.72 -3.70 1.92
CA HIS A 99 -2.74 -5.02 2.54
C HIS A 99 -4.11 -5.68 2.41
N THR A 100 -5.20 -4.97 2.73
CA THR A 100 -6.57 -5.46 2.58
C THR A 100 -6.86 -5.86 1.13
N PHE A 101 -6.53 -4.98 0.16
CA PHE A 101 -6.71 -5.28 -1.25
C PHE A 101 -5.92 -6.50 -1.69
N GLY A 102 -4.63 -6.59 -1.32
CA GLY A 102 -3.76 -7.71 -1.68
C GLY A 102 -4.27 -9.04 -1.13
N THR A 103 -4.65 -9.03 0.15
CA THR A 103 -5.19 -10.20 0.86
C THR A 103 -6.52 -10.67 0.25
N GLN A 104 -7.46 -9.73 0.00
CA GLN A 104 -8.78 -10.06 -0.55
C GLN A 104 -8.69 -10.52 -2.01
N SER A 105 -7.81 -9.90 -2.82
CA SER A 105 -7.62 -10.30 -4.21
C SER A 105 -7.02 -11.70 -4.32
N ALA A 106 -6.04 -12.02 -3.46
CA ALA A 106 -5.48 -13.37 -3.38
C ALA A 106 -6.54 -14.39 -2.94
N ALA A 107 -7.37 -14.06 -1.94
CA ALA A 107 -8.48 -14.91 -1.49
C ALA A 107 -9.55 -15.12 -2.58
N ALA A 108 -9.77 -14.12 -3.43
CA ALA A 108 -10.67 -14.20 -4.59
C ALA A 108 -10.07 -14.98 -5.77
N GLY A 109 -8.85 -15.54 -5.64
CA GLY A 109 -8.21 -16.35 -6.68
C GLY A 109 -7.55 -15.55 -7.80
N MET A 110 -7.26 -14.26 -7.59
CA MET A 110 -6.51 -13.46 -8.56
C MET A 110 -5.11 -14.06 -8.76
N ALA A 111 -4.71 -14.24 -10.02
CA ALA A 111 -3.37 -14.70 -10.38
C ALA A 111 -2.30 -13.77 -9.78
N ILE A 112 -1.22 -14.35 -9.24
CA ILE A 112 -0.21 -13.59 -8.50
C ILE A 112 0.51 -12.55 -9.38
N GLU A 113 0.69 -12.85 -10.65
CA GLU A 113 1.29 -11.94 -11.65
C GLU A 113 0.37 -10.73 -11.90
N VAL A 114 -0.94 -10.98 -12.00
CA VAL A 114 -1.94 -9.90 -12.16
C VAL A 114 -1.98 -9.05 -10.89
N LEU A 115 -1.99 -9.69 -9.71
CA LEU A 115 -1.99 -8.98 -8.44
C LEU A 115 -0.70 -8.14 -8.27
N GLN A 116 0.45 -8.67 -8.68
CA GLN A 116 1.73 -7.96 -8.66
C GLN A 116 1.71 -6.73 -9.56
N GLN A 117 1.17 -6.84 -10.78
CA GLN A 117 1.02 -5.72 -11.70
C GLN A 117 0.06 -4.65 -11.16
N VAL A 118 -1.11 -5.05 -10.65
CA VAL A 118 -2.10 -4.13 -10.08
C VAL A 118 -1.54 -3.37 -8.87
N LEU A 119 -0.79 -4.06 -8.01
CA LEU A 119 -0.11 -3.43 -6.89
C LEU A 119 1.11 -2.61 -7.32
N GLY A 120 1.64 -2.82 -8.53
CA GLY A 120 2.84 -2.17 -9.03
C GLY A 120 4.09 -2.55 -8.24
N HIS A 121 4.19 -3.80 -7.78
CA HIS A 121 5.39 -4.28 -7.08
C HIS A 121 6.52 -4.54 -8.08
N GLY A 122 7.75 -4.13 -7.77
CA GLY A 122 8.92 -4.44 -8.61
C GLY A 122 9.39 -5.90 -8.54
N SER A 123 8.85 -6.69 -7.61
CA SER A 123 9.19 -8.10 -7.41
C SER A 123 7.96 -8.90 -6.98
N LEU A 124 7.91 -10.18 -7.37
CA LEU A 124 6.88 -11.10 -6.91
C LEU A 124 6.99 -11.38 -5.42
N GLN A 125 8.18 -11.31 -4.83
CA GLN A 125 8.43 -11.63 -3.41
C GLN A 125 7.53 -10.83 -2.45
N THR A 126 7.30 -9.54 -2.73
CA THR A 126 6.43 -8.68 -1.91
C THR A 126 4.94 -8.96 -2.13
N THR A 127 4.59 -9.66 -3.20
CA THR A 127 3.21 -10.08 -3.50
C THR A 127 2.90 -11.46 -2.90
N THR A 128 3.90 -12.36 -2.85
CA THR A 128 3.78 -13.71 -2.30
C THR A 128 3.30 -13.73 -0.85
N ILE A 129 3.54 -12.66 -0.08
CA ILE A 129 3.03 -12.52 1.30
C ILE A 129 1.50 -12.71 1.37
N TYR A 130 0.75 -12.24 0.37
CA TYR A 130 -0.71 -12.34 0.35
C TYR A 130 -1.20 -13.75 -0.01
N VAL A 131 -0.52 -14.38 -0.97
CA VAL A 131 -0.83 -15.76 -1.40
C VAL A 131 -0.51 -16.75 -0.29
N ASN A 132 0.63 -16.61 0.39
CA ASN A 132 1.00 -17.48 1.50
C ASN A 132 0.03 -17.35 2.69
N ALA A 133 -0.40 -16.12 3.00
CA ALA A 133 -1.41 -15.87 4.03
C ALA A 133 -2.73 -16.57 3.69
N GLU A 134 -3.15 -16.55 2.41
CA GLU A 134 -4.35 -17.27 1.98
C GLU A 134 -4.19 -18.79 2.02
N GLN A 135 -3.08 -19.32 1.51
CA GLN A 135 -2.80 -20.76 1.59
C GLN A 135 -2.84 -21.26 3.05
N GLN A 136 -2.32 -20.46 3.99
CA GLN A 136 -2.37 -20.79 5.41
C GLN A 136 -3.80 -20.83 5.96
N ARG A 137 -4.71 -19.98 5.45
CA ARG A 137 -6.15 -20.02 5.78
C ARG A 137 -6.87 -21.20 5.14
N MET A 138 -6.51 -21.56 3.90
CA MET A 138 -7.14 -22.67 3.17
C MET A 138 -6.76 -24.05 3.70
N ARG A 139 -5.54 -24.24 4.23
CA ARG A 139 -5.03 -25.51 4.76
C ARG A 139 -5.98 -26.23 5.73
N PRO A 140 -6.46 -25.61 6.83
CA PRO A 140 -7.36 -26.28 7.76
C PRO A 140 -8.71 -26.65 7.11
N GLU A 141 -9.25 -25.81 6.24
CA GLU A 141 -10.52 -26.09 5.56
C GLU A 141 -10.39 -27.22 4.52
N SER A 142 -9.27 -27.25 3.79
CA SER A 142 -8.94 -28.35 2.89
C SER A 142 -8.77 -29.68 3.65
N ALA A 143 -8.11 -29.66 4.81
CA ALA A 143 -7.97 -30.83 5.66
C ALA A 143 -9.34 -31.36 6.15
N LYS A 144 -10.26 -30.47 6.55
CA LYS A 144 -11.65 -30.84 6.91
C LYS A 144 -12.40 -31.45 5.73
N CYS A 145 -12.26 -30.90 4.53
CA CYS A 145 -12.89 -31.41 3.33
C CYS A 145 -12.39 -32.81 2.97
N HIS A 146 -11.06 -33.02 2.98
CA HIS A 146 -10.46 -34.33 2.76
C HIS A 146 -10.89 -35.36 3.81
N ALA A 147 -10.96 -34.97 5.09
CA ALA A 147 -11.45 -35.85 6.16
C ALA A 147 -12.91 -36.28 5.95
N ARG A 148 -13.79 -35.36 5.52
CA ARG A 148 -15.19 -35.66 5.17
C ARG A 148 -15.30 -36.60 3.97
N LEU A 149 -14.50 -36.37 2.92
CA LEU A 149 -14.46 -37.21 1.73
C LEU A 149 -13.88 -38.59 1.98
N ALA A 150 -12.99 -38.74 2.97
CA ALA A 150 -12.44 -40.03 3.38
C ALA A 150 -13.45 -40.83 4.22
N ALA A 151 -14.20 -40.16 5.11
CA ALA A 151 -15.23 -40.80 5.92
C ALA A 151 -16.42 -41.33 5.10
N GLY A 152 -16.79 -40.66 4.00
CA GLY A 152 -17.90 -41.06 3.13
C GLY A 152 -17.59 -42.13 2.08
N ARG A 153 -16.36 -42.68 2.03
CA ARG A 153 -15.98 -43.78 1.10
C ARG A 153 -15.84 -45.14 1.81
N GLY A 154 -16.21 -45.21 3.08
CA GLY A 154 -16.12 -46.41 3.92
C GLY A 154 -17.47 -47.10 4.19
N GLU A 155 -18.55 -46.69 3.52
CA GLU A 155 -19.87 -47.32 3.52
C GLU A 155 -20.12 -47.99 2.16
#